data_AF-A0A2T6VBP3-F1
#
_entry.id   AF-A0A2T6VBP3-F1
#
_cell.length_a   1.000
_cell.length_b   1.000
_cell.length_c   1.000
_cell.angle_alpha   90.00
_cell.angle_beta   90.00
_cell.angle_gamma   90.00
#
_symmetry.space_group_name_H-M   'P 1'
#
loop_
_entity.id
_entity.type
_entity.pdbx_description
1 polymer ?
#
loop_
_entity_poly.entity_id
_entity_poly.type
_entity_poly.pdbx_seq_one_letter_code
_entity_poly.pdbx_strand_id
1 'polypeptide(L)'
;AYVEDTITPLNNNLAHFGTQAEQLKQSEFLARTTLAFSSNHSTFNITYNSITTPASNTPNSPFLKNLISQSTNPNNPGGLQAVYQVNQSAYSQLLSATQELGHNPFRRVGLISSQTNNGAMNGIGVQVGYKQ
;
A
#
# COMPACT_ATOMS: atom_id res chain seq x y z
N ALA A 1 32.20 17.48 39.53
CA ALA A 1 32.76 18.04 38.28
C ALA A 1 32.93 16.99 37.18
N TYR A 2 32.02 16.01 37.03
CA TYR A 2 32.14 14.97 35.98
C TYR A 2 30.79 14.53 35.38
N VAL A 3 29.67 15.05 35.89
CA VAL A 3 28.33 14.64 35.47
C VAL A 3 27.92 15.38 34.19
N GLU A 4 28.20 16.68 34.09
CA GLU A 4 27.97 17.45 32.86
C GLU A 4 28.92 17.03 31.72
N ASP A 5 30.17 16.69 32.07
CA ASP A 5 31.18 16.18 31.13
C ASP A 5 30.86 14.78 30.59
N THR A 6 29.98 14.01 31.24
CA THR A 6 29.55 12.68 30.78
C THR A 6 28.19 12.69 30.08
N ILE A 7 27.26 13.55 30.50
CA ILE A 7 25.93 13.67 29.85
C ILE A 7 26.06 14.23 28.42
N THR A 8 26.93 15.21 28.20
CA THR A 8 27.08 15.85 26.89
C THR A 8 27.63 14.88 25.81
N PRO A 9 28.71 14.10 26.06
CA PRO A 9 29.16 13.06 25.14
C PRO A 9 28.16 11.93 24.93
N LEU A 10 27.39 11.53 25.96
CA LEU A 10 26.37 10.49 25.83
C LEU A 10 25.23 10.93 24.92
N ASN A 11 24.75 12.18 25.05
CA ASN A 11 23.72 12.72 24.17
C ASN A 11 24.20 12.84 22.72
N ASN A 12 25.44 13.28 22.51
CA ASN A 12 26.04 13.34 21.17
C ASN A 12 26.18 11.94 20.55
N ASN A 13 26.62 10.95 21.35
CA ASN A 13 26.68 9.57 20.91
C ASN A 13 25.29 9.01 20.58
N LEU A 14 24.26 9.28 21.40
CA LEU A 14 22.89 8.84 21.14
C LEU A 14 22.33 9.41 19.83
N ALA A 15 22.58 10.70 19.57
CA ALA A 15 22.19 11.34 18.31
C ALA A 15 22.89 10.71 17.10
N HIS A 16 24.19 10.37 17.23
CA HIS A 16 24.93 9.65 16.19
C HIS A 16 24.53 8.17 16.05
N PHE A 17 24.10 7.51 17.13
CA PHE A 17 23.61 6.14 17.08
C PHE A 17 22.33 6.01 16.26
N GLY A 18 21.48 7.03 16.24
CA GLY A 18 20.29 7.06 15.38
C GLY A 18 20.65 6.85 13.90
N THR A 19 21.62 7.60 13.40
CA THR A 19 22.07 7.51 11.99
C THR A 19 22.84 6.22 11.71
N GLN A 20 23.69 5.79 12.66
CA GLN A 20 24.44 4.52 12.55
C GLN A 20 23.50 3.31 12.54
N ALA A 21 22.46 3.30 13.38
CA ALA A 21 21.47 2.23 13.42
C ALA A 21 20.66 2.14 12.11
N GLU A 22 20.35 3.27 11.50
CA GLU A 22 19.68 3.31 10.20
C GLU A 22 20.57 2.75 9.09
N GLN A 23 21.86 3.12 9.07
CA GLN A 23 22.84 2.56 8.14
C GLN A 23 23.00 1.04 8.30
N LEU A 24 23.05 0.55 9.55
CA LEU A 24 23.12 -0.88 9.82
C LEU A 24 21.87 -1.63 9.32
N LYS A 25 20.67 -1.06 9.53
CA LYS A 25 19.41 -1.63 9.00
C LYS A 25 19.41 -1.68 7.47
N GLN A 26 19.86 -0.61 6.81
CA GLN A 26 19.96 -0.57 5.35
C GLN A 26 20.97 -1.61 4.83
N SER A 27 22.12 -1.75 5.50
CA SER A 27 23.13 -2.75 5.15
C SER A 27 22.61 -4.18 5.33
N GLU A 28 21.91 -4.45 6.43
CA GLU A 28 21.27 -5.76 6.66
C GLU A 28 20.22 -6.05 5.59
N PHE A 29 19.36 -5.07 5.26
CA PHE A 29 18.35 -5.22 4.23
C PHE A 29 18.97 -5.50 2.85
N LEU A 30 20.03 -4.77 2.49
CA LEU A 30 20.78 -5.02 1.26
C LEU A 30 21.39 -6.42 1.23
N ALA A 31 22.06 -6.83 2.31
CA ALA A 31 22.67 -8.15 2.40
C ALA A 31 21.64 -9.29 2.26
N ARG A 32 20.50 -9.17 2.95
CA ARG A 32 19.39 -10.14 2.82
C ARG A 32 18.79 -10.15 1.42
N THR A 33 18.60 -8.98 0.83
CA THR A 33 18.03 -8.85 -0.51
C THR A 33 18.95 -9.47 -1.57
N THR A 34 20.26 -9.23 -1.48
CA THR A 34 21.27 -9.83 -2.35
C THR A 34 21.33 -11.34 -2.18
N LEU A 35 21.32 -11.84 -0.93
CA LEU A 35 21.32 -13.28 -0.64
C LEU A 35 20.08 -13.98 -1.22
N ALA A 36 18.91 -13.36 -1.13
CA ALA A 36 17.64 -13.90 -1.60
C ALA A 36 17.24 -13.41 -3.01
N PHE A 37 18.17 -12.88 -3.80
CA PHE A 37 17.87 -12.12 -5.02
C PHE A 37 16.92 -12.86 -5.99
N SER A 38 17.19 -14.12 -6.31
CA SER A 38 16.36 -14.90 -7.24
C SER A 38 14.93 -15.11 -6.75
N SER A 39 14.77 -15.42 -5.46
CA SER A 39 13.45 -15.58 -4.83
C SER A 39 12.69 -14.25 -4.78
N ASN A 40 13.38 -13.16 -4.44
CA ASN A 40 12.82 -11.82 -4.44
C ASN A 40 12.38 -11.39 -5.85
N HIS A 41 13.17 -11.68 -6.89
CA HIS A 41 12.82 -11.40 -8.28
C HIS A 41 11.56 -12.16 -8.72
N SER A 42 11.45 -13.46 -8.38
CA SER A 42 10.24 -14.24 -8.66
C SER A 42 9.01 -13.69 -7.92
N THR A 43 9.17 -13.36 -6.64
CA THR A 43 8.13 -12.76 -5.80
C THR A 43 7.69 -11.41 -6.37
N PHE A 44 8.63 -10.61 -6.89
CA PHE A 44 8.34 -9.33 -7.52
C PHE A 44 7.46 -9.50 -8.75
N ASN A 45 7.78 -10.45 -9.63
CA ASN A 45 6.98 -10.73 -10.82
C ASN A 45 5.57 -11.26 -10.46
N ILE A 46 5.46 -12.12 -9.45
CA ILE A 46 4.16 -12.58 -8.93
C ILE A 46 3.33 -11.41 -8.39
N THR A 47 3.99 -10.50 -7.65
CA THR A 47 3.35 -9.31 -7.08
C THR A 47 2.86 -8.37 -8.17
N TYR A 48 3.67 -8.13 -9.20
CA TYR A 48 3.29 -7.35 -10.37
C TYR A 48 2.02 -7.89 -11.03
N ASN A 49 1.97 -9.20 -11.30
CA ASN A 49 0.78 -9.82 -11.90
C ASN A 49 -0.44 -9.75 -10.98
N SER A 50 -0.24 -9.96 -9.67
CA SER A 50 -1.31 -9.87 -8.67
C SER A 50 -1.92 -8.47 -8.56
N ILE A 51 -1.19 -7.42 -8.93
CA ILE A 51 -1.71 -6.05 -9.00
C ILE A 51 -2.32 -5.77 -10.38
N THR A 52 -1.60 -6.09 -11.46
CA THR A 52 -2.00 -5.75 -12.84
C THR A 52 -3.29 -6.45 -13.26
N THR A 53 -3.50 -7.72 -12.88
CA THR A 53 -4.72 -8.46 -13.25
C THR A 53 -6.00 -7.80 -12.71
N PRO A 54 -6.18 -7.58 -11.39
CA PRO A 54 -7.38 -6.91 -10.88
C PRO A 54 -7.46 -5.44 -11.33
N ALA A 55 -6.34 -4.72 -11.39
CA ALA A 55 -6.32 -3.33 -11.85
C ALA A 55 -6.81 -3.17 -13.30
N SER A 56 -6.44 -4.11 -14.18
CA SER A 56 -6.88 -4.13 -15.58
C SER A 56 -8.36 -4.47 -15.75
N ASN A 57 -8.88 -5.33 -14.88
CA ASN A 57 -10.27 -5.80 -14.90
C ASN A 57 -11.24 -4.89 -14.15
N THR A 58 -10.74 -3.90 -13.42
CA THR A 58 -11.61 -2.94 -12.73
C THR A 58 -12.27 -2.01 -13.75
N PRO A 59 -13.61 -1.95 -13.81
CA PRO A 59 -14.31 -1.07 -14.75
C PRO A 59 -14.08 0.41 -14.43
N ASN A 60 -14.06 1.26 -15.46
CA ASN A 60 -14.00 2.72 -15.34
C ASN A 60 -12.83 3.27 -14.50
N SER A 61 -11.72 2.53 -14.39
CA SER A 61 -10.56 2.92 -13.59
C SER A 61 -9.27 2.99 -14.44
N PRO A 62 -9.15 3.94 -15.38
CA PRO A 62 -7.96 4.06 -16.23
C PRO A 62 -6.69 4.35 -15.42
N PHE A 63 -6.81 5.01 -14.26
CA PHE A 63 -5.67 5.25 -13.37
C PHE A 63 -5.10 3.95 -12.80
N LEU A 64 -5.94 2.94 -12.50
CA LEU A 64 -5.48 1.63 -12.02
C LEU A 64 -4.69 0.88 -13.10
N LYS A 65 -5.12 0.97 -14.37
CA LYS A 65 -4.40 0.37 -15.50
C LYS A 65 -2.98 0.94 -15.65
N ASN A 66 -2.82 2.21 -15.32
CA ASN A 66 -1.54 2.92 -15.41
C ASN A 66 -0.79 2.98 -14.07
N LEU A 67 -1.26 2.27 -13.03
CA LEU A 67 -0.70 2.34 -11.67
C LEU A 67 0.74 1.83 -11.61
N ILE A 68 1.00 0.71 -12.27
CA ILE A 68 2.32 0.10 -12.39
C ILE A 68 2.58 -0.28 -13.84
N SER A 69 3.85 -0.31 -14.22
CA SER A 69 4.28 -0.75 -15.55
C SER A 69 5.54 -1.60 -15.47
N GLN A 70 5.71 -2.45 -16.47
CA GLN A 70 6.91 -3.23 -16.70
C GLN A 70 7.41 -2.94 -18.12
N SER A 71 8.71 -2.70 -18.25
CA SER A 71 9.41 -2.69 -19.54
C SER A 71 10.61 -3.64 -19.49
N THR A 72 11.18 -3.94 -20.66
CA THR A 72 12.37 -4.78 -20.77
C THR A 72 13.53 -3.93 -21.30
N ASN A 73 14.63 -3.86 -20.55
CA ASN A 73 15.87 -3.23 -21.00
C ASN A 73 16.92 -4.31 -21.31
N PRO A 74 17.23 -4.55 -22.60
CA PRO A 74 18.19 -5.58 -22.99
C PRO A 74 19.64 -5.24 -22.58
N ASN A 75 19.92 -3.98 -22.25
CA ASN A 75 21.26 -3.54 -21.83
C ASN A 75 21.53 -3.79 -20.33
N ASN A 76 20.51 -4.19 -19.56
CA ASN A 76 20.70 -4.54 -18.15
C ASN A 76 21.31 -5.94 -18.01
N PRO A 77 22.05 -6.21 -16.91
CA PRO A 77 22.57 -7.55 -16.62
C PRO A 77 21.46 -8.62 -16.62
N GLY A 78 21.86 -9.87 -16.92
CA GLY A 78 20.94 -11.01 -16.87
C GLY A 78 20.24 -11.11 -15.51
N GLY A 79 18.93 -11.34 -15.53
CA GLY A 79 18.08 -11.33 -14.32
C GLY A 79 17.64 -9.95 -13.84
N LEU A 80 18.04 -8.86 -14.49
CA LEU A 80 17.63 -7.47 -14.20
C LEU A 80 17.05 -6.74 -15.43
N GLN A 81 16.64 -7.50 -16.44
CA GLN A 81 16.12 -6.95 -17.69
C GLN A 81 14.73 -6.36 -17.53
N ALA A 82 13.90 -6.92 -16.64
CA ALA A 82 12.60 -6.36 -16.32
C ALA A 82 12.77 -5.11 -15.45
N VAL A 83 12.30 -3.98 -15.95
CA VAL A 83 12.27 -2.69 -15.24
C VAL A 83 10.83 -2.40 -14.87
N TYR A 84 10.59 -2.25 -13.56
CA TYR A 84 9.27 -1.99 -13.03
C TYR A 84 9.16 -0.56 -12.51
N GLN A 85 8.02 0.08 -12.77
CA GLN A 85 7.78 1.47 -12.36
C GLN A 85 6.40 1.60 -11.74
N VAL A 86 6.28 2.56 -10.81
CA VAL A 86 5.01 2.98 -10.23
C VAL A 86 4.69 4.37 -10.76
N ASN A 87 3.47 4.57 -11.23
CA ASN A 87 3.00 5.89 -11.60
C ASN A 87 2.55 6.64 -10.34
N GLN A 88 3.35 7.62 -9.93
CA GLN A 88 3.12 8.35 -8.68
C GLN A 88 1.77 9.08 -8.64
N SER A 89 1.32 9.61 -9.78
CA SER A 89 0.03 10.31 -9.88
C SER A 89 -1.13 9.32 -9.72
N ALA A 90 -1.07 8.17 -10.40
CA ALA A 90 -2.07 7.11 -10.26
C ALA A 90 -2.09 6.51 -8.84
N TYR A 91 -0.92 6.35 -8.21
CA TYR A 91 -0.81 5.89 -6.84
C TYR A 91 -1.44 6.89 -5.85
N SER A 92 -1.22 8.19 -6.06
CA SER A 92 -1.83 9.23 -5.24
C SER A 92 -3.35 9.23 -5.39
N GLN A 93 -3.88 9.04 -6.61
CA GLN A 93 -5.32 8.89 -6.85
C GLN A 93 -5.90 7.65 -6.17
N LEU A 94 -5.17 6.52 -6.20
CA LEU A 94 -5.57 5.31 -5.47
C LEU A 94 -5.67 5.56 -3.96
N LEU A 95 -4.71 6.30 -3.39
CA LEU A 95 -4.73 6.65 -1.96
C LEU A 95 -5.96 7.49 -1.61
N SER A 96 -6.24 8.53 -2.39
CA SER A 96 -7.44 9.37 -2.21
C SER A 96 -8.73 8.57 -2.34
N ALA A 97 -8.86 7.75 -3.38
CA ALA A 97 -10.04 6.90 -3.59
C ALA A 97 -10.25 5.92 -2.43
N THR A 98 -9.17 5.35 -1.89
CA THR A 98 -9.23 4.45 -0.73
C THR A 98 -9.70 5.20 0.53
N GLN A 99 -9.24 6.44 0.72
CA GLN A 99 -9.68 7.28 1.82
C GLN A 99 -11.17 7.63 1.70
N GLU A 100 -11.65 7.97 0.52
CA GLU A 100 -13.07 8.26 0.26
C GLU A 100 -13.96 7.02 0.48
N LEU A 101 -13.53 5.85 0.00
CA LEU A 101 -14.20 4.57 0.31
C LEU A 101 -14.21 4.29 1.82
N GLY A 102 -13.15 4.70 2.53
CA GLY A 102 -13.06 4.64 3.99
C GLY A 102 -14.20 5.40 4.69
N HIS A 103 -14.52 6.59 4.17
CA HIS A 103 -15.56 7.49 4.69
C HIS A 103 -16.97 7.22 4.14
N ASN A 104 -17.16 6.16 3.35
CA ASN A 104 -18.44 5.88 2.72
C ASN A 104 -19.56 5.62 3.77
N PRO A 105 -20.59 6.49 3.85
CA PRO A 105 -21.64 6.38 4.86
C PRO A 105 -22.57 5.17 4.64
N PHE A 106 -22.54 4.56 3.46
CA PHE A 106 -23.32 3.36 3.13
C PHE A 106 -22.72 2.07 3.69
N ARG A 107 -21.50 2.09 4.25
CA ARG A 107 -20.88 0.91 4.90
C ARG A 107 -21.72 0.35 6.04
N ARG A 108 -22.58 1.17 6.66
CA ARG A 108 -23.48 0.77 7.75
C ARG A 108 -24.94 0.60 7.31
N VAL A 109 -25.28 1.03 6.10
CA VAL A 109 -26.65 1.01 5.59
C VAL A 109 -27.14 -0.43 5.29
N GLY A 110 -26.21 -1.39 5.19
CA GLY A 110 -26.51 -2.83 5.12
C GLY A 110 -26.66 -3.56 6.47
N LEU A 111 -26.38 -2.90 7.60
CA LEU A 111 -26.69 -3.40 8.95
C LEU A 111 -27.92 -2.66 9.48
N ILE A 112 -29.03 -2.69 8.74
CA ILE A 112 -30.33 -2.45 9.38
C ILE A 112 -30.55 -3.68 10.24
N SER A 113 -30.36 -3.54 11.56
CA SER A 113 -30.79 -4.53 12.52
C SER A 113 -32.28 -4.78 12.27
N SER A 114 -32.61 -5.89 11.64
CA SER A 114 -33.94 -6.47 11.74
C SER A 114 -34.12 -6.83 13.21
N GLN A 115 -34.52 -5.85 14.02
CA GLN A 115 -35.14 -6.15 15.29
C GLN A 115 -36.44 -6.85 14.91
N THR A 116 -36.40 -8.18 15.03
CA THR A 116 -37.59 -9.01 15.05
C THR A 116 -38.39 -8.58 16.28
N ASN A 117 -39.23 -7.56 16.14
CA ASN A 117 -40.14 -7.13 17.17
C ASN A 117 -41.47 -7.86 16.94
N ASN A 118 -41.66 -8.94 17.70
CA ASN A 118 -42.91 -9.65 18.00
C ASN A 118 -44.12 -9.33 17.10
N GLY A 119 -44.17 -9.94 15.90
CA GLY A 119 -45.45 -10.22 15.23
C GLY A 119 -46.06 -9.17 14.30
N ALA A 120 -45.35 -8.11 13.91
CA ALA A 120 -45.81 -7.19 12.86
C ALA A 120 -44.83 -7.17 11.67
N MET A 121 -45.38 -7.43 10.48
CA MET A 121 -44.72 -7.53 9.18
C MET A 121 -43.98 -6.22 8.83
N ASN A 122 -42.65 -6.17 9.00
CA ASN A 122 -41.81 -5.03 8.59
C ASN A 122 -41.24 -5.28 7.18
N GLY A 123 -41.93 -4.74 6.17
CA GLY A 123 -41.46 -4.76 4.78
C GLY A 123 -40.16 -3.98 4.62
N ILE A 124 -39.22 -4.53 3.86
CA ILE A 124 -38.03 -3.82 3.37
C ILE A 124 -38.50 -2.82 2.31
N GLY A 125 -38.61 -1.55 2.66
CA GLY A 125 -38.92 -0.48 1.71
C GLY A 125 -37.65 0.09 1.09
N VAL A 126 -37.47 -0.05 -0.22
CA VAL A 126 -36.55 0.79 -0.99
C VAL A 126 -37.38 1.90 -1.64
N GLN A 127 -37.39 3.09 -1.05
CA GLN A 127 -38.10 4.25 -1.61
C GLN A 127 -37.20 4.92 -2.66
N VAL A 128 -37.41 4.58 -3.94
CA VAL A 128 -36.81 5.32 -5.07
C VAL A 128 -37.87 6.30 -5.58
N GLY A 129 -37.78 7.56 -5.17
CA GLY A 129 -38.67 8.61 -5.67
C GLY A 129 -38.23 9.07 -7.05
N TYR A 130 -39.07 8.86 -8.07
CA TYR A 130 -38.95 9.50 -9.39
C TYR A 130 -40.01 10.60 -9.46
N LYS A 131 -39.62 11.88 -9.59
CA LYS A 131 -40.56 12.97 -9.90
C LYS A 131 -40.69 13.10 -11.42
N GLN A 132 -41.92 13.03 -11.93
CA GLN A 132 -42.31 13.65 -13.20
C GLN A 132 -42.39 15.17 -13.03
#